data_AF-A0A6A5JVG2-F1
#
_entry.id   AF-A0A6A5JVG2-F1
#
_cell.length_a   1.000
_cell.length_b   1.000
_cell.length_c   1.000
_cell.angle_alpha   90.00
_cell.angle_beta   90.00
_cell.angle_gamma   90.00
#
_symmetry.space_group_name_H-M   'P 1'
#
loop_
_entity.id
_entity.type
_entity.pdbx_description
1 polymer ?
#
loop_
_entity_poly.entity_id
_entity_poly.type
_entity_poly.pdbx_seq_one_letter_code
_entity_poly.pdbx_strand_id
1 'polypeptide(L)' 'EHLWWALKRRMYKHYPQYNNLSQAEEEWDGFCEALKECWRSIPSKLIKRLITSMPRRLDACRRARGWQTKY' A
#
# COMPACT_ATOMS: atom_id res chain seq x y z
N GLU A 1 0.00 6.54 1.10
CA GLU A 1 -1.31 5.92 1.47
C GLU A 1 -1.79 4.80 0.56
N HIS A 2 -2.32 5.05 -0.65
CA HIS A 2 -2.97 3.97 -1.43
C HIS A 2 -2.11 2.74 -1.73
N LEU A 3 -0.81 2.94 -2.00
CA LEU A 3 0.09 1.83 -2.31
C LEU A 3 0.39 0.99 -1.04
N TRP A 4 0.54 1.64 0.11
CA TRP A 4 0.66 0.97 1.40
C TRP A 4 -0.59 0.15 1.73
N TRP A 5 -1.78 0.69 1.48
CA TRP A 5 -3.02 -0.07 1.65
C TRP A 5 -3.08 -1.29 0.74
N ALA A 6 -2.65 -1.15 -0.52
CA ALA A 6 -2.60 -2.27 -1.46
C ALA A 6 -1.60 -3.35 -1.01
N LEU A 7 -0.44 -2.95 -0.48
CA LEU A 7 0.56 -3.85 0.07
C LEU A 7 0.01 -4.61 1.28
N LYS A 8 -0.55 -3.90 2.27
CA LYS A 8 -1.17 -4.51 3.45
C LYS A 8 -2.27 -5.50 3.07
N ARG A 9 -3.16 -5.12 2.15
CA ARG A 9 -4.25 -6.00 1.70
C ARG A 9 -3.72 -7.28 1.02
N ARG A 10 -2.59 -7.21 0.33
CA ARG A 10 -1.92 -8.38 -0.24
C ARG A 10 -1.29 -9.24 0.84
N MET A 11 -0.58 -8.64 1.80
CA MET A 11 -0.05 -9.35 2.98
C MET A 11 -1.16 -10.10 3.72
N TYR A 12 -2.25 -9.43 4.07
CA TYR A 12 -3.42 -10.05 4.72
C TYR A 12 -4.01 -11.22 3.94
N LYS A 13 -3.97 -11.16 2.60
CA LYS A 13 -4.53 -12.21 1.74
C LYS A 13 -3.60 -13.39 1.56
N HIS A 14 -2.31 -13.14 1.36
CA HIS A 14 -1.33 -14.15 0.94
C HIS A 14 -0.48 -14.69 2.08
N TYR A 15 -0.30 -13.91 3.15
CA TYR A 15 0.47 -14.28 4.33
C TYR A 15 -0.31 -13.97 5.62
N PRO A 16 -1.49 -14.57 5.82
CA PRO A 16 -2.33 -14.29 6.99
C PRO A 16 -1.66 -14.66 8.33
N GLN A 17 -0.66 -15.55 8.32
CA GLN A 17 0.13 -15.92 9.50
C GLN A 17 0.81 -14.71 10.15
N TYR A 18 1.09 -13.65 9.38
CA TYR A 18 1.77 -12.46 9.88
C TYR A 18 0.83 -11.42 10.51
N ASN A 19 -0.45 -11.73 10.69
CA ASN A 19 -1.38 -10.83 11.38
C ASN A 19 -1.07 -10.69 12.87
N ASN A 20 -0.49 -11.73 13.47
CA ASN A 20 -0.13 -11.80 14.88
C ASN A 20 1.34 -12.24 14.99
N LEU A 21 2.26 -11.48 14.39
CA LEU A 21 3.69 -11.79 14.45
C LEU A 21 4.16 -11.88 15.91
N SER A 22 4.77 -13.01 16.29
CA SER A 22 5.49 -13.10 17.56
C SER A 22 6.88 -12.46 17.38
N GLN A 23 7.52 -12.05 18.48
CA GLN A 23 8.80 -11.32 18.42
C GLN A 23 10.02 -12.22 18.10
N ALA A 24 9.83 -13.46 17.65
CA ALA A 24 10.94 -14.33 17.30
C ALA A 24 11.67 -13.79 16.04
N GLU A 25 12.99 -13.69 16.11
CA GLU A 25 13.84 -13.13 15.04
C GLU A 25 13.70 -13.92 13.72
N GLU A 26 13.47 -15.24 13.78
CA GLU A 26 13.18 -16.08 12.61
C GLU A 26 11.87 -15.69 11.88
N GLU A 27 10.87 -15.14 12.58
CA GLU A 27 9.62 -14.70 11.94
C GLU A 27 9.78 -13.37 11.20
N TRP A 28 10.78 -12.56 11.58
CA TRP A 28 11.01 -11.24 11.01
C TRP A 28 11.56 -11.28 9.58
N ASP A 29 12.53 -12.14 9.32
CA ASP A 29 13.12 -12.29 7.98
C ASP A 29 12.11 -12.84 6.98
N GLY A 30 11.33 -13.85 7.40
CA GLY A 30 10.23 -14.38 6.59
C GLY A 30 9.17 -13.31 6.28
N PHE A 31 8.82 -12.48 7.27
CA PHE A 31 7.91 -11.35 7.08
C PHE A 31 8.46 -10.33 6.07
N CYS A 32 9.75 -10.01 6.16
CA CYS A 32 10.42 -9.11 5.22
C CYS A 32 10.41 -9.65 3.79
N GLU A 33 10.68 -10.95 3.58
CA GLU A 33 10.62 -11.55 2.25
C GLU A 33 9.19 -11.60 1.69
N ALA A 34 8.21 -11.95 2.52
CA ALA A 34 6.80 -11.90 2.15
C ALA A 34 6.34 -10.49 1.74
N LEU A 35 6.80 -9.46 2.45
CA LEU A 35 6.56 -8.06 2.07
C LEU A 35 7.14 -7.73 0.70
N LYS A 36 8.39 -8.14 0.43
CA LYS A 36 9.04 -7.91 -0.86
C LYS A 36 8.32 -8.65 -1.99
N GLU A 37 7.86 -9.88 -1.76
CA GLU A 37 7.07 -10.64 -2.73
C GLU A 37 5.72 -9.97 -3.00
N CYS A 38 4.98 -9.61 -1.94
CA CYS A 38 3.73 -8.88 -2.05
C CYS A 38 3.90 -7.56 -2.81
N TRP A 39 4.98 -6.82 -2.56
CA TRP A 39 5.33 -5.60 -3.29
C TRP A 39 5.54 -5.85 -4.78
N ARG A 40 6.37 -6.85 -5.14
CA ARG A 40 6.62 -7.23 -6.54
C ARG A 40 5.35 -7.68 -7.26
N SER A 41 4.40 -8.27 -6.54
CA SER A 41 3.10 -8.70 -7.09
C SER A 41 2.10 -7.56 -7.33
N ILE A 42 2.39 -6.32 -6.90
CA ILE A 42 1.50 -5.18 -7.11
C ILE A 42 1.43 -4.88 -8.62
N PRO A 43 0.23 -4.88 -9.25
CA PRO A 43 0.12 -4.65 -10.68
C PRO A 43 0.61 -3.24 -11.05
N SER A 44 1.50 -3.15 -12.04
CA SER A 44 2.02 -1.87 -12.54
C SER A 44 0.90 -0.92 -13.00
N LYS A 45 -0.23 -1.46 -13.47
CA LYS A 45 -1.44 -0.70 -13.80
C LYS A 45 -1.99 0.09 -12.61
N LEU A 46 -1.90 -0.44 -11.38
CA LEU A 46 -2.30 0.28 -10.17
C LEU A 46 -1.40 1.49 -9.95
N ILE A 47 -0.08 1.31 -10.02
CA ILE A 47 0.91 2.39 -9.81
C ILE A 47 0.71 3.48 -10.86
N LYS A 48 0.63 3.11 -12.14
CA LYS A 48 0.35 4.04 -13.24
C LYS A 48 -0.95 4.81 -13.02
N ARG A 49 -2.02 4.14 -12.57
CA ARG A 49 -3.31 4.79 -12.26
C ARG A 49 -3.21 5.77 -11.10
N LEU A 50 -2.43 5.46 -10.06
CA LEU A 50 -2.22 6.36 -8.93
C LEU A 50 -1.50 7.63 -9.38
N ILE A 51 -0.40 7.50 -10.13
CA ILE A 51 0.37 8.63 -10.67
C ILE A 51 -0.49 9.48 -11.61
N THR A 52 -1.14 8.86 -12.59
CA THR A 52 -1.99 9.57 -13.55
C THR A 52 -3.23 10.22 -12.92
N SER A 53 -3.62 9.81 -11.71
CA SER A 53 -4.71 10.46 -10.95
C SER A 53 -4.30 11.77 -10.25
N MET A 54 -3.00 12.07 -10.14
CA MET A 54 -2.50 13.21 -9.35
C MET A 54 -3.06 14.57 -9.78
N PRO A 55 -3.17 14.92 -11.08
CA PRO A 55 -3.74 16.21 -11.47
C PRO A 55 -5.15 16.44 -10.90
N ARG A 56 -6.00 15.41 -10.93
CA ARG A 56 -7.36 15.47 -10.36
C ARG A 56 -7.36 15.67 -8.84
N ARG A 57 -6.36 15.14 -8.12
CA ARG A 57 -6.21 15.32 -6.67
C ARG A 57 -5.78 16.74 -6.35
N LEU A 58 -4.82 17.28 -7.10
CA LEU A 58 -4.39 18.67 -6.97
C LEU A 58 -5.55 19.64 -7.21
N ASP A 59 -6.38 19.38 -8.23
CA ASP A 59 -7.59 20.19 -8.46
C ASP A 59 -8.59 20.10 -7.31
N ALA A 60 -8.72 18.93 -6.68
CA ALA A 60 -9.54 18.78 -5.48
C ALA A 60 -8.98 19.61 -4.31
N CYS A 61 -7.67 19.58 -4.07
CA CYS A 61 -7.03 20.41 -3.04
C CYS A 61 -7.20 21.90 -3.32
N ARG A 62 -7.10 22.34 -4.59
CA ARG A 62 -7.34 23.74 -4.98
C ARG A 62 -8.78 24.16 -4.69
N ARG A 63 -9.76 23.35 -5.09
CA ARG A 63 -11.19 23.61 -4.78
C ARG A 63 -11.47 23.63 -3.29
N ALA A 64 -10.79 22.77 -2.53
CA ALA A 64 -10.86 22.72 -1.08
C ALA A 64 -10.08 23.86 -0.40
N ARG A 65 -9.40 24.75 -1.15
CA ARG A 65 -8.55 25.82 -0.59
C ARG A 65 -7.55 25.31 0.45
N GLY A 66 -6.95 24.14 0.20
CA GLY A 66 -5.99 23.51 1.11
C GLY A 66 -6.58 22.64 2.21
N TRP A 67 -7.91 22.58 2.35
CA TRP A 67 -8.57 21.65 3.27
C TRP A 67 -8.53 20.19 2.78
N GLN A 68 -8.91 19.27 3.67
CA GLN A 68 -8.94 17.83 3.39
C GLN A 68 -9.80 17.52 2.16
N THR A 69 -9.37 16.49 1.43
CA THR A 69 -10.11 15.97 0.27
C THR A 69 -10.44 14.50 0.50
N LYS A 70 -11.28 13.91 -0.36
CA LYS A 70 -11.62 12.48 -0.31
C LYS A 70 -10.46 11.50 -0.63
N TYR A 71 -9.28 12.04 -0.96
CA TYR A 71 -8.15 11.29 -1.53
C TYR A 71 -7.04 11.03 -0.53
#